data_AF-A0A814K7N5-F1
#
_entry.id   AF-A0A814K7N5-F1
#
_cell.length_a   1.000
_cell.length_b   1.000
_cell.length_c   1.000
_cell.angle_alpha   90.00
_cell.angle_beta   90.00
_cell.angle_gamma   90.00
#
_symmetry.space_group_name_H-M   'P 1'
#
loop_
_entity.id
_entity.type
_entity.pdbx_description
1 polymer ?
#
loop_
_entity_poly.entity_id
_entity_poly.type
_entity_poly.pdbx_seq_one_letter_code
_entity_poly.pdbx_strand_id
1 'polypeptide(L)'
;MISYQNILHNSCDLNNISIFNLSSIIQIQCILISSLNILKFILKIRKEITQIENGEYDKKNNPLKNAPHSQHIFLHEKWVLPYSLQKAVFPIHFVSPNYKFWPSCGRVNDVYGDKNLKCRVD
;
A
#
# COMPACT_ATOMS: atom_id res chain seq x y z
N MET A 1 22.00 -15.75 -4.58
CA MET A 1 21.05 -14.79 -5.17
C MET A 1 20.71 -15.30 -6.57
N ILE A 2 19.81 -16.28 -6.65
CA ILE A 2 19.41 -16.85 -7.94
C ILE A 2 18.61 -15.77 -8.66
N SER A 3 19.08 -15.35 -9.84
CA SER A 3 18.50 -14.26 -10.61
C SER A 3 17.05 -14.57 -10.99
N TYR A 4 16.14 -13.64 -10.71
CA TYR A 4 14.72 -13.71 -11.09
C TYR A 4 14.51 -13.93 -12.61
N GLN A 5 15.52 -13.60 -13.43
CA GLN A 5 15.52 -13.86 -14.87
C GLN A 5 15.48 -15.36 -15.22
N ASN A 6 16.07 -16.24 -14.41
CA ASN A 6 16.04 -17.69 -14.67
C ASN A 6 14.67 -18.33 -14.38
N ILE A 7 13.81 -17.67 -13.60
CA ILE A 7 12.47 -18.18 -13.25
C ILE A 7 11.46 -17.83 -14.36
N LEU A 8 11.59 -16.66 -14.98
CA LEU A 8 10.69 -16.21 -16.06
C LEU A 8 10.89 -16.98 -17.38
N HIS A 9 12.06 -17.57 -17.61
CA HIS A 9 12.32 -18.31 -18.86
C HIS A 9 11.78 -19.76 -18.84
N ASN A 10 11.46 -20.30 -17.65
CA ASN A 10 10.95 -21.66 -17.48
C ASN A 10 9.41 -21.75 -17.38
N SER A 11 8.69 -20.62 -17.49
CA SER A 11 7.22 -20.59 -17.39
C SER A 11 6.47 -20.92 -18.69
N CYS A 12 7.17 -21.25 -19.78
CA CYS A 12 6.54 -21.54 -21.08
C CYS A 12 6.44 -23.03 -21.46
N ASP A 13 7.04 -23.95 -20.69
CA ASP A 13 6.96 -25.39 -20.99
C ASP A 13 5.87 -26.08 -20.15
N LEU A 14 4.63 -26.08 -20.66
CA LEU A 14 3.46 -26.72 -20.02
C LEU A 14 3.50 -28.26 -20.00
N ASN A 15 4.60 -28.90 -20.41
CA ASN A 15 4.65 -30.34 -20.67
C ASN A 15 5.44 -31.17 -19.63
N ASN A 16 5.95 -30.58 -18.54
CA ASN A 16 6.65 -31.34 -17.49
C ASN A 16 6.19 -30.94 -16.07
N ILE A 17 4.98 -31.37 -15.73
CA ILE A 17 4.35 -31.11 -14.42
C ILE A 17 5.07 -31.88 -13.27
N SER A 18 5.93 -32.85 -13.59
CA SER A 18 6.63 -33.71 -12.61
C SER A 18 7.94 -33.14 -12.03
N ILE A 19 8.40 -31.95 -12.45
CA ILE A 19 9.74 -31.42 -12.10
C ILE A 19 9.70 -30.29 -11.06
N PHE A 20 8.55 -29.70 -10.76
CA PHE A 20 8.47 -28.61 -9.79
C PHE A 20 8.32 -29.13 -8.36
N ASN A 21 9.41 -29.03 -7.57
CA ASN A 21 9.38 -29.26 -6.13
C ASN A 21 8.25 -28.43 -5.47
N LEU A 22 7.60 -28.99 -4.45
CA LEU A 22 6.49 -28.36 -3.72
C LEU A 22 6.83 -26.93 -3.24
N SER A 23 8.09 -26.70 -2.83
CA SER A 23 8.61 -25.38 -2.45
C SER A 23 8.59 -24.36 -3.59
N SER A 24 8.88 -24.77 -4.82
CA SER A 24 8.83 -23.91 -6.01
C SER A 24 7.39 -23.53 -6.37
N ILE A 25 6.45 -24.46 -6.22
CA ILE A 25 5.02 -24.22 -6.48
C ILE A 25 4.45 -23.23 -5.45
N ILE A 26 4.79 -23.38 -4.17
CA ILE A 26 4.39 -22.45 -3.10
C ILE A 26 4.95 -21.04 -3.37
N GLN A 27 6.20 -20.93 -3.80
CA GLN A 27 6.81 -19.63 -4.09
C GLN A 27 6.11 -18.91 -5.24
N ILE A 28 5.77 -19.62 -6.33
CA ILE A 28 5.02 -19.07 -7.46
C ILE A 28 3.62 -18.63 -7.01
N GLN A 29 2.96 -19.42 -6.18
CA GLN A 29 1.63 -19.11 -5.65
C GLN A 29 1.63 -17.84 -4.78
N CYS A 30 2.65 -17.65 -3.93
CA CYS A 30 2.79 -16.44 -3.12
C CYS A 30 2.98 -15.17 -3.95
N ILE A 31 3.77 -15.24 -5.03
CA ILE A 31 3.99 -14.10 -5.93
C ILE A 31 2.67 -13.72 -6.63
N LEU A 32 1.91 -14.71 -7.10
CA LEU A 32 0.63 -14.51 -7.77
C LEU A 32 -0.43 -13.90 -6.84
N ILE A 33 -0.48 -14.33 -5.58
CA ILE A 33 -1.41 -13.76 -4.58
C ILE A 33 -1.05 -12.31 -4.27
N SER A 34 0.25 -12.00 -4.16
CA SER A 34 0.73 -10.64 -3.89
C SER A 34 0.36 -9.67 -5.03
N SER A 35 0.57 -10.07 -6.28
CA SER A 35 0.23 -9.24 -7.45
C SER A 35 -1.28 -8.97 -7.55
N LEU A 36 -2.11 -9.97 -7.27
CA LEU A 36 -3.57 -9.82 -7.23
C LEU A 36 -4.04 -8.86 -6.13
N ASN A 37 -3.39 -8.87 -4.97
CA ASN A 37 -3.69 -7.94 -3.87
C ASN A 37 -3.39 -6.48 -4.24
N ILE A 38 -2.28 -6.24 -4.96
CA ILE A 38 -1.94 -4.90 -5.47
C ILE A 38 -3.02 -4.39 -6.41
N LEU A 39 -3.51 -5.21 -7.34
CA LEU A 39 -4.57 -4.82 -8.27
C LEU A 39 -5.86 -4.44 -7.52
N LYS A 40 -6.27 -5.26 -6.54
CA LYS A 40 -7.44 -4.97 -5.68
C LYS A 40 -7.29 -3.63 -4.95
N PHE A 41 -6.07 -3.31 -4.50
CA PHE A 41 -5.77 -2.04 -3.84
C PHE A 41 -5.87 -0.84 -4.80
N ILE A 42 -5.31 -0.94 -6.00
CA ILE A 42 -5.42 0.11 -7.03
C ILE A 42 -6.89 0.37 -7.40
N LEU A 43 -7.70 -0.69 -7.56
CA LEU A 43 -9.14 -0.55 -7.82
C LEU A 43 -9.88 0.16 -6.67
N LYS A 44 -9.46 -0.07 -5.42
CA LYS A 44 -10.03 0.62 -4.25
C LYS A 44 -9.71 2.11 -4.26
N ILE A 45 -8.46 2.48 -4.57
CA ILE A 45 -8.07 3.90 -4.75
C ILE A 45 -8.90 4.54 -5.86
N ARG A 46 -9.09 3.84 -6.99
CA ARG A 46 -9.90 4.37 -8.09
C ARG A 46 -11.33 4.66 -7.65
N LYS A 47 -11.93 3.78 -6.85
CA LYS A 47 -13.26 4.00 -6.28
C LYS A 47 -13.27 5.23 -5.37
N GLU A 48 -12.27 5.41 -4.51
CA GLU A 48 -12.17 6.62 -3.67
C GLU A 48 -12.07 7.92 -4.48
N ILE A 49 -11.36 7.90 -5.61
CA ILE A 49 -11.34 9.03 -6.55
C ILE A 49 -12.74 9.30 -7.08
N THR A 50 -13.49 8.27 -7.49
CA THR A 50 -14.87 8.43 -7.96
C THR A 50 -15.81 8.97 -6.89
N GLN A 51 -15.62 8.59 -5.62
CA GLN A 51 -16.37 9.17 -4.50
C GLN A 51 -16.12 10.68 -4.35
N ILE A 52 -14.88 11.13 -4.57
CA ILE A 52 -14.53 12.56 -4.56
C ILE A 52 -15.10 13.28 -5.79
N GLU A 53 -15.05 12.65 -6.97
CA GLU A 53 -15.63 13.17 -8.22
C GLU A 53 -17.15 13.39 -8.08
N ASN A 54 -17.84 12.46 -7.42
CA ASN A 54 -19.27 12.51 -7.17
C ASN A 54 -19.67 13.43 -5.99
N GLY A 55 -18.70 13.99 -5.27
CA GLY A 55 -18.95 14.89 -4.14
C GLY A 55 -19.31 14.20 -2.82
N GLU A 56 -19.14 12.88 -2.70
CA GLU A 56 -19.31 12.15 -1.42
C GLU A 56 -18.25 12.55 -0.39
N TYR A 57 -17.06 12.93 -0.86
CA TYR A 57 -15.98 13.47 -0.04
C TYR A 57 -15.55 14.85 -0.54
N ASP A 58 -15.15 15.70 0.42
CA ASP A 58 -14.57 17.00 0.09
C ASP A 58 -13.26 16.82 -0.70
N LYS A 59 -13.00 17.72 -1.64
CA LYS A 59 -11.80 17.69 -2.50
C LYS A 59 -10.51 17.95 -1.71
N LYS A 60 -10.59 18.69 -0.60
CA LYS A 60 -9.44 19.04 0.24
C LYS A 60 -9.31 18.13 1.45
N ASN A 61 -10.42 17.69 2.04
CA ASN A 61 -10.43 16.85 3.24
C ASN A 61 -10.98 15.44 2.94
N ASN A 62 -10.10 14.54 2.52
CA ASN A 62 -10.45 13.15 2.17
C ASN A 62 -9.29 12.20 2.48
N PRO A 63 -9.52 10.87 2.48
CA PRO A 63 -8.50 9.88 2.79
C PRO A 63 -7.22 10.02 1.93
N LEU A 64 -7.37 10.30 0.63
CA LEU A 64 -6.24 10.43 -0.30
C LEU A 64 -5.39 11.67 0.00
N LYS A 65 -6.03 12.80 0.30
CA LYS A 65 -5.34 14.04 0.64
C LYS A 65 -4.72 14.02 2.03
N ASN A 66 -5.23 13.22 2.95
CA ASN A 66 -4.66 13.12 4.30
C ASN A 66 -3.69 11.93 4.47
N ALA A 67 -3.49 11.12 3.44
CA ALA A 67 -2.49 10.04 3.45
C ALA A 67 -1.05 10.59 3.42
N PRO A 68 -0.05 9.90 3.99
CA PRO A 68 -0.12 8.65 4.75
C PRO A 68 -0.62 8.88 6.20
N HIS A 69 -1.43 7.95 6.71
CA HIS A 69 -1.93 7.99 8.09
C HIS A 69 -0.93 7.29 9.04
N SER A 70 -0.13 8.06 9.77
CA SER A 70 0.79 7.54 10.78
C SER A 70 0.05 7.12 12.05
N GLN A 71 0.68 6.24 12.83
CA GLN A 71 0.12 5.74 14.09
C GLN A 71 -0.17 6.87 15.08
N HIS A 72 0.66 7.91 15.08
CA HIS A 72 0.53 9.05 15.99
C HIS A 72 -0.79 9.81 15.83
N ILE A 73 -1.34 9.90 14.61
CA ILE A 73 -2.51 10.74 14.28
C ILE A 73 -3.76 10.34 15.06
N PHE A 74 -3.92 9.07 15.43
CA PHE A 74 -5.13 8.60 16.12
C PHE A 74 -4.86 8.06 17.54
N LEU A 75 -3.60 7.98 17.96
CA LEU A 75 -3.24 7.62 19.33
C LEU A 75 -3.35 8.81 20.29
N HIS A 76 -2.99 10.01 19.83
CA HIS A 76 -2.92 11.19 20.69
C HIS A 76 -4.08 12.17 20.50
N GLU A 77 -4.76 12.12 19.35
CA GLU A 77 -5.80 13.08 18.98
C GLU A 77 -7.15 12.41 18.77
N LYS A 78 -8.22 13.16 19.07
CA LYS A 78 -9.58 12.74 18.71
C LYS A 78 -9.71 12.77 17.20
N TRP A 79 -10.27 11.70 16.64
CA TRP A 79 -10.47 11.58 15.20
C TRP A 79 -11.55 12.56 14.70
N VAL A 80 -11.15 13.62 14.00
CA VAL A 80 -12.02 14.71 13.54
C VAL A 80 -12.24 14.72 12.02
N LEU A 81 -11.80 13.67 11.31
CA LEU A 81 -11.85 13.59 9.85
C LEU A 81 -13.22 13.06 9.36
N PRO A 82 -13.69 13.45 8.16
CA PRO A 82 -15.03 13.14 7.64
C PRO A 82 -15.18 11.67 7.14
N TYR A 83 -14.27 10.79 7.55
CA TYR A 83 -14.25 9.38 7.21
C TYR A 83 -13.79 8.59 8.43
N SER A 84 -14.12 7.30 8.52
CA SER A 84 -13.79 6.51 9.71
C SER A 84 -12.29 6.22 9.84
N LEU A 85 -11.84 6.07 11.09
CA LEU A 85 -10.48 5.60 11.40
C LEU A 85 -10.18 4.26 10.72
N GLN A 86 -11.13 3.34 10.72
CA GLN A 86 -10.99 2.04 10.07
C GLN A 86 -10.73 2.18 8.57
N LYS A 87 -11.43 3.10 7.88
CA LYS A 87 -11.20 3.36 6.45
C LYS A 87 -9.79 3.92 6.19
N ALA A 88 -9.28 4.75 7.10
CA ALA A 88 -7.94 5.33 7.00
C ALA A 88 -6.83 4.29 7.22
N VAL A 89 -6.98 3.45 8.25
CA VAL A 89 -5.92 2.54 8.69
C VAL A 89 -6.01 1.18 7.98
N PHE A 90 -7.22 0.66 7.78
CA PHE A 90 -7.50 -0.67 7.28
C PHE A 90 -8.49 -0.63 6.09
N PRO A 91 -8.08 -0.09 4.92
CA PRO A 91 -8.99 0.13 3.79
C PRO A 91 -9.46 -1.16 3.09
N ILE A 92 -8.73 -2.26 3.25
CA ILE A 92 -8.96 -3.56 2.61
C ILE A 92 -8.68 -4.71 3.59
N HIS A 93 -9.42 -5.83 3.41
CA HIS A 93 -9.40 -7.03 4.26
C HIS A 93 -8.01 -7.66 4.50
N PHE A 94 -7.11 -7.64 3.52
CA PHE A 94 -5.76 -8.24 3.69
C PHE A 94 -4.78 -7.32 4.45
N VAL A 95 -5.14 -6.05 4.68
CA VAL A 95 -4.38 -5.16 5.56
C VAL A 95 -4.90 -5.42 6.97
N SER A 96 -4.26 -6.35 7.69
CA SER A 96 -4.63 -6.71 9.06
C SER A 96 -3.67 -6.09 10.09
N PRO A 97 -4.08 -5.96 11.36
CA PRO A 97 -3.21 -5.47 12.43
C PRO A 97 -1.90 -6.26 12.57
N ASN A 98 -1.93 -7.58 12.31
CA ASN A 98 -0.78 -8.47 12.46
C ASN A 98 0.35 -8.18 11.47
N TYR A 99 0.03 -7.59 10.32
CA TYR A 99 0.99 -7.33 9.24
C TYR A 99 0.97 -5.86 8.80
N LYS A 100 0.41 -4.97 9.63
CA LYS A 100 0.27 -3.56 9.30
C LYS A 100 1.63 -2.88 9.37
N PHE A 101 2.09 -2.41 8.21
CA PHE A 101 3.20 -1.47 8.17
C PHE A 101 2.69 -0.06 8.45
N TRP A 102 3.32 0.62 9.42
CA TRP A 102 2.98 1.98 9.80
C TRP A 102 3.98 2.98 9.19
N PRO A 103 3.51 4.04 8.54
CA PRO A 103 4.38 5.13 8.14
C PRO A 103 4.83 5.90 9.40
N SER A 104 6.13 6.16 9.51
CA SER A 104 6.74 6.79 10.69
C SER A 104 6.33 8.26 10.86
N CYS A 105 6.03 8.96 9.75
CA CYS A 105 5.59 10.35 9.74
C CYS A 105 4.45 10.55 8.74
N GLY A 106 3.80 11.72 8.83
CA GLY A 106 2.80 12.16 7.84
C GLY A 106 3.44 12.58 6.53
N ARG A 107 2.67 13.24 5.66
CA ARG A 107 3.19 13.75 4.39
C ARG A 107 4.24 14.85 4.63
N VAL A 108 5.39 14.70 3.99
CA VAL A 108 6.50 15.67 4.04
C VAL A 108 6.13 16.94 3.26
N ASN A 109 6.64 18.08 3.73
CA ASN A 109 6.52 19.36 3.03
C ASN A 109 7.80 19.65 2.24
N ASP A 110 7.76 19.33 0.95
CA ASP A 110 8.93 19.46 0.06
C ASP A 110 9.38 20.93 -0.08
N VAL A 111 8.43 21.86 -0.26
CA VAL A 111 8.74 23.30 -0.43
C VAL A 111 9.41 23.90 0.80
N TYR A 112 9.01 23.46 1.99
CA TYR A 112 9.63 23.94 3.22
C TYR A 112 11.08 23.46 3.35
N GLY A 113 11.36 22.22 2.95
CA GLY A 113 12.70 21.66 2.96
C GLY A 113 13.66 22.42 2.05
N ASP A 114 13.22 22.76 0.84
CA ASP A 114 14.02 23.52 -0.13
C ASP A 114 14.31 24.96 0.35
N LYS A 115 13.36 25.58 1.06
CA LYS A 115 13.50 26.95 1.59
C LYS A 115 14.33 27.03 2.88
N ASN A 116 14.39 25.93 3.66
CA ASN A 116 15.05 25.89 4.97
C ASN A 116 16.06 24.75 4.99
N LEU A 117 17.09 24.87 4.16
CA LEU A 117 18.06 23.80 3.94
C LEU A 117 18.88 23.53 5.22
N LYS A 118 18.52 22.45 5.92
CA LYS A 118 19.27 21.89 7.06
C LYS A 118 19.75 20.49 6.71
N CYS A 119 21.06 20.33 6.52
CA CYS A 119 21.67 19.05 6.12
C CYS A 119 22.52 18.41 7.22
N ARG A 120 22.49 18.96 8.45
CA ARG A 120 23.14 18.40 9.63
C ARG A 120 22.21 18.56 10.83
N VAL A 121 22.44 17.73 11.83
CA VAL A 121 21.84 17.89 13.16
C VAL A 121 22.82 18.73 13.95
N ASP A 122 22.60 20.04 13.94
CA ASP A 122 23.25 21.04 14.78
C ASP A 122 22.72 21.00 16.23
#